data_AF-A0A955KXW3-F1
#
_entry.id   AF-A0A955KXW3-F1
#
_cell.length_a   1.000
_cell.length_b   1.000
_cell.length_c   1.000
_cell.angle_alpha   90.00
_cell.angle_beta   90.00
_cell.angle_gamma   90.00
#
_symmetry.space_group_name_H-M   'P 1'
#
loop_
_entity.id
_entity.type
_entity.pdbx_description
1 polymer ?
#
loop_
_entity_poly.entity_id
_entity_poly.type
_entity_poly.pdbx_seq_one_letter_code
_entity_poly.pdbx_strand_id
1 'polypeptide(L)' 'MYLWRSLYHFERVAFTRDDSAGEAFDKVSKMLGLPFPGGPHIARYAQIYREGSGM' A
#
# COMPACT_ATOMS: atom_id res chain seq x y z
N MET A 1 7.46 -10.70 -1.34
CA MET A 1 8.57 -10.78 -0.38
C MET A 1 9.59 -11.76 -0.90
N TYR A 2 10.84 -11.31 -0.98
CA TYR A 2 11.98 -12.15 -1.36
C TYR A 2 12.92 -12.28 -0.18
N LEU A 3 13.46 -13.48 0.03
CA LEU A 3 14.54 -13.78 0.95
C LEU A 3 15.85 -13.83 0.16
N TRP A 4 16.80 -12.98 0.51
CA TRP A 4 18.12 -12.94 -0.11
C TRP A 4 19.06 -13.92 0.62
N ARG A 5 19.59 -14.93 -0.08
CA ARG A 5 20.52 -15.91 0.52
C ARG A 5 21.98 -15.71 0.11
N SER A 6 22.25 -15.26 -1.11
CA SER A 6 23.60 -14.91 -1.59
C SER A 6 23.51 -13.96 -2.79
N LEU A 7 24.62 -13.36 -3.23
CA LEU A 7 24.66 -12.31 -4.27
C LEU A 7 23.76 -12.55 -5.49
N TYR A 8 23.60 -13.81 -5.91
CA TYR A 8 22.78 -14.19 -7.06
C TYR A 8 21.63 -15.15 -6.72
N HIS A 9 21.33 -15.35 -5.42
CA HIS A 9 20.27 -16.24 -4.97
C HIS A 9 19.22 -15.50 -4.15
N PHE A 10 18.04 -15.35 -4.75
CA PHE A 10 16.84 -14.78 -4.14
C PHE A 10 15.72 -15.81 -4.20
N GLU A 11 15.06 -16.02 -3.08
CA GLU A 11 13.92 -16.94 -2.97
C GLU A 11 12.64 -16.14 -2.73
N ARG A 12 11.61 -16.33 -3.56
CA ARG A 12 10.31 -15.69 -3.33
C ARG A 12 9.55 -16.44 -2.26
N VAL A 13 9.43 -15.87 -1.07
CA VAL A 13 8.79 -16.50 0.09
C VAL A 13 7.33 -16.10 0.29
N ALA A 14 6.90 -14.96 -0.28
CA ALA A 14 5.49 -14.56 -0.25
C ALA A 14 5.14 -13.64 -1.41
N PHE A 15 3.86 -13.64 -1.81
CA PHE A 15 3.27 -12.72 -2.78
C PHE A 15 1.77 -12.58 -2.48
N THR A 16 1.14 -11.52 -2.97
CA THR A 16 -0.32 -11.37 -2.88
C THR A 16 -0.99 -12.40 -3.78
N ARG A 17 -2.17 -12.90 -3.39
CA ARG A 17 -2.95 -13.80 -4.24
C ARG A 17 -3.70 -13.07 -5.35
N ASP A 18 -4.12 -11.85 -5.04
CA ASP A 18 -5.00 -11.04 -5.86
C ASP A 18 -4.33 -9.68 -6.09
N ASP A 19 -4.87 -8.61 -5.48
CA ASP A 19 -4.39 -7.25 -5.67
C ASP A 19 -3.08 -6.98 -4.92
N SER A 20 -2.19 -6.21 -5.55
CA SER A 20 -1.07 -5.62 -4.84
C SER A 20 -1.55 -4.56 -3.84
N ALA A 21 -0.75 -4.24 -2.83
CA ALA A 21 -1.11 -3.19 -1.88
C ALA A 21 -1.36 -1.84 -2.60
N GLY A 22 -0.52 -1.49 -3.58
CA GLY A 22 -0.68 -0.27 -4.38
C GLY A 22 -2.01 -0.26 -5.15
N GLU A 23 -2.34 -1.37 -5.81
CA GLU A 23 -3.59 -1.50 -6.55
C GLU A 23 -4.82 -1.39 -5.64
N ALA A 24 -4.78 -1.98 -4.45
CA ALA A 24 -5.85 -1.84 -3.46
C ALA A 24 -6.04 -0.37 -3.04
N PHE A 25 -4.96 0.36 -2.76
CA PHE A 25 -5.03 1.79 -2.45
C PHE A 25 -5.59 2.61 -3.62
N ASP A 26 -5.18 2.30 -4.85
CA ASP A 26 -5.66 3.00 -6.03
C ASP A 26 -7.14 2.72 -6.31
N LYS A 27 -7.61 1.48 -6.11
CA LYS A 27 -9.04 1.11 -6.22
C LYS A 27 -9.88 1.86 -5.21
N VAL A 28 -9.47 1.88 -3.94
CA VAL A 28 -10.18 2.62 -2.88
C VAL A 28 -10.16 4.13 -3.15
N SER A 29 -9.01 4.68 -3.53
CA SER A 29 -8.87 6.10 -3.90
C SER A 29 -9.83 6.49 -5.01
N LYS A 30 -9.94 5.66 -6.06
CA LYS A 30 -10.89 5.87 -7.15
C LYS A 30 -12.35 5.83 -6.68
N MET A 31 -12.72 4.89 -5.82
CA MET A 31 -14.07 4.82 -5.24
C MET A 31 -14.42 6.06 -4.39
N LEU A 32 -13.41 6.67 -3.76
CA LEU A 32 -13.53 7.90 -2.98
C LEU A 32 -13.40 9.18 -3.82
N GLY A 33 -13.23 9.08 -5.13
CA GLY A 33 -13.07 10.25 -6.02
C GLY A 33 -11.74 10.99 -5.86
N LEU A 34 -10.71 10.33 -5.35
CA LEU A 34 -9.39 10.92 -5.10
C LEU A 34 -8.45 10.76 -6.32
N PRO A 35 -7.45 11.65 -6.48
CA PRO A 35 -6.50 11.57 -7.60
C PRO A 35 -5.59 10.33 -7.56
N PHE A 36 -5.02 9.99 -8.71
CA PHE A 36 -4.00 8.94 -8.87
C PHE A 36 -2.58 9.54 -8.86
N PRO A 37 -1.57 8.89 -8.25
CA PRO A 37 -1.64 7.64 -7.47
C PRO A 37 -2.35 7.85 -6.12
N GLY A 38 -3.18 6.89 -5.73
CA GLY A 38 -4.08 7.02 -4.59
C GLY A 38 -3.42 6.90 -3.22
N GLY A 39 -2.34 6.11 -3.13
CA GLY A 39 -1.63 5.83 -1.88
C GLY A 39 -1.28 7.07 -1.05
N PRO A 40 -0.61 8.10 -1.60
CA PRO A 40 -0.27 9.32 -0.88
C PRO A 40 -1.49 10.07 -0.31
N HIS A 41 -2.61 10.10 -1.04
CA HIS A 41 -3.82 10.77 -0.58
C HIS A 41 -4.47 10.02 0.58
N ILE A 42 -4.60 8.69 0.47
CA ILE A 42 -5.14 7.85 1.55
C ILE A 42 -4.26 7.96 2.80
N ALA A 43 -2.93 7.94 2.66
CA ALA A 43 -2.00 8.09 3.77
C ALA A 43 -2.19 9.44 4.50
N ARG A 44 -2.35 10.54 3.75
CA ARG A 44 -2.61 11.87 4.30
C ARG A 44 -3.93 11.93 5.07
N TYR A 45 -5.02 11.42 4.51
CA TYR A 45 -6.31 11.39 5.21
C TYR A 45 -6.26 10.54 6.47
N ALA A 46 -5.57 9.40 6.43
CA ALA A 46 -5.38 8.56 7.61
C ALA A 46 -4.57 9.27 8.72
N GLN A 47 -3.59 10.09 8.35
CA GLN A 47 -2.85 10.91 9.32
C GLN A 47 -3.73 11.99 9.95
N ILE A 48 -4.46 12.75 9.13
CA ILE A 48 -5.41 13.78 9.61
C ILE A 48 -6.43 13.16 10.56
N TYR A 49 -6.94 11.96 10.22
CA TYR A 49 -7.87 11.24 11.07
C TYR A 49 -7.26 10.91 12.44
N ARG A 50 -6.04 10.37 12.50
CA ARG A 50 -5.37 10.07 13.78
C ARG A 50 -5.20 11.33 14.64
N GLU A 51 -4.68 12.41 14.04
CA GLU A 51 -4.44 13.69 14.72
C GLU A 51 -5.74 14.34 15.24
N GLY A 52 -6.83 14.27 14.46
CA GLY A 52 -8.14 14.81 14.87
C GLY A 52 -8.92 13.93 15.84
N SER A 53 -8.62 12.62 15.91
CA SER A 53 -9.31 11.67 16.78
C SER A 53 -8.68 11.56 18.18
N GLY A 54 -7.57 12.26 18.44
CA GLY A 54 -6.85 12.17 19.71
C GLY A 54 -6.24 10.79 19.98
N MET A 55 -5.97 10.01 18.92
CA MET A 55 -5.36 8.68 18.97
C MET A 55 -3.89 8.72 18.59
#